data_AF-A0A1M5DMA2-F1
#
_entry.id   AF-A0A1M5DMA2-F1
#
_cell.length_a   1.000
_cell.length_b   1.000
_cell.length_c   1.000
_cell.angle_alpha   90.00
_cell.angle_beta   90.00
_cell.angle_gamma   90.00
#
_symmetry.space_group_name_H-M   'P 1'
#
loop_
_entity.id
_entity.type
_entity.pdbx_description
1 polymer ?
#
loop_
_entity_poly.entity_id
_entity_poly.type
_entity_poly.pdbx_seq_one_letter_code
_entity_poly.pdbx_strand_id
1 'polypeptide(L)'
;MRTWWRYRQARTLAAIVVGAVCWCAAPAVACPPASATAVLAVPQEAYDAYARWRARGWPRDRGWYDVEGRKCFAGGRFGNREQRLPADGDYVEYDVLCHPRVPPNRGPRRIVVDFRQSPPLGYYTADHYRTFAAFTP
;
A
#
# COMPACT_ATOMS: atom_id res chain seq x y z
N MET A 1 39.21 81.59 21.75
CA MET A 1 38.40 81.47 22.98
C MET A 1 37.07 80.82 22.63
N ARG A 2 36.75 79.72 23.34
CA ARG A 2 35.42 79.17 23.71
C ARG A 2 34.28 79.20 22.66
N THR A 3 33.99 78.01 22.13
CA THR A 3 32.71 77.25 22.20
C THR A 3 31.48 78.05 22.69
N TRP A 4 30.26 77.87 22.19
CA TRP A 4 29.29 76.75 22.31
C TRP A 4 28.08 77.19 21.42
N TRP A 5 27.10 76.41 20.96
CA TRP A 5 26.51 75.19 21.45
C TRP A 5 25.52 74.67 20.39
N ARG A 6 25.26 73.37 20.49
CA ARG A 6 24.38 72.56 19.64
C ARG A 6 22.91 72.84 19.93
N TYR A 7 22.04 72.35 19.04
CA TYR A 7 20.95 71.37 19.27
C TYR A 7 19.78 71.70 18.30
N ARG A 8 19.36 70.87 17.33
CA ARG A 8 18.86 69.47 17.28
C ARG A 8 17.31 69.46 17.11
N GLN A 9 16.85 68.58 16.22
CA GLN A 9 15.48 68.02 16.08
C GLN A 9 14.43 68.94 15.43
N ALA A 10 14.00 68.73 14.18
CA ALA A 10 13.20 67.64 13.61
C ALA A 10 11.75 67.62 14.10
N ARG A 11 10.77 67.93 13.22
CA ARG A 11 9.42 67.35 13.19
C ARG A 11 8.80 67.43 11.79
N THR A 12 8.70 66.27 11.16
CA THR A 12 7.88 65.95 9.99
C THR A 12 6.41 65.85 10.37
N LEU A 13 5.50 66.29 9.48
CA LEU A 13 4.12 65.80 9.39
C LEU A 13 3.75 65.73 7.90
N ALA A 14 3.83 64.52 7.33
CA ALA A 14 3.28 64.22 6.01
C ALA A 14 1.99 63.42 6.22
N ALA A 15 0.91 63.91 5.63
CA ALA A 15 -0.44 63.36 5.74
C ALA A 15 -0.54 61.97 5.11
N ILE A 16 -1.18 61.04 5.84
CA ILE A 16 -1.54 59.71 5.37
C ILE A 16 -2.80 59.84 4.51
N VAL A 17 -2.69 59.53 3.22
CA VAL A 17 -3.85 59.34 2.32
C VAL A 17 -4.19 57.85 2.29
N VAL A 18 -5.40 57.54 2.72
CA VAL A 18 -6.04 56.22 2.62
C VAL A 18 -6.38 55.96 1.16
N GLY A 19 -5.82 54.89 0.59
CA GLY A 19 -6.22 54.33 -0.70
C GLY A 19 -6.59 52.86 -0.53
N ALA A 20 -7.89 52.60 -0.38
CA ALA A 20 -8.45 51.26 -0.40
C ALA A 20 -8.41 50.71 -1.83
N VAL A 21 -7.65 49.65 -2.06
CA VAL A 21 -7.78 48.81 -3.26
C VAL A 21 -8.08 47.40 -2.80
N CYS A 22 -9.35 47.03 -2.97
CA CYS A 22 -9.89 45.71 -2.73
C CYS A 22 -9.39 44.78 -3.84
N TRP A 23 -8.33 44.00 -3.59
CA TRP A 23 -7.93 42.93 -4.50
C TRP A 23 -8.68 41.66 -4.08
N CYS A 24 -9.67 41.29 -4.88
CA CYS A 24 -10.39 40.04 -4.73
C CYS A 24 -9.41 38.88 -4.99
N ALA A 25 -8.98 38.18 -3.94
CA ALA A 25 -8.36 36.88 -4.08
C ALA A 25 -9.44 35.90 -4.57
N ALA A 26 -9.33 35.43 -5.81
CA ALA A 26 -10.16 34.34 -6.29
C ALA A 26 -9.92 33.10 -5.43
N PRO A 27 -10.95 32.33 -5.04
CA PRO A 27 -10.71 31.02 -4.47
C PRO A 27 -10.10 30.16 -5.57
N ALA A 28 -8.87 29.69 -5.37
CA ALA A 28 -8.38 28.56 -6.13
C ALA A 28 -9.33 27.40 -5.82
N VAL A 29 -10.17 27.04 -6.80
CA VAL A 29 -10.90 25.77 -6.77
C VAL A 29 -9.81 24.71 -6.75
N ALA A 30 -9.51 24.20 -5.55
CA ALA A 30 -8.70 23.02 -5.42
C ALA A 30 -9.45 21.92 -6.18
N CYS A 31 -8.96 21.59 -7.37
CA CYS A 31 -9.34 20.37 -8.05
C CYS A 31 -9.15 19.26 -7.01
N PRO A 32 -10.19 18.49 -6.63
CA PRO A 32 -9.96 17.33 -5.79
C PRO A 32 -8.90 16.48 -6.50
N PRO A 33 -7.83 16.03 -5.83
CA PRO A 33 -6.90 15.10 -6.47
C PRO A 33 -7.73 13.96 -7.04
N ALA A 34 -7.46 13.67 -8.31
CA ALA A 34 -8.14 12.69 -9.12
C ALA A 34 -8.53 11.48 -8.29
N SER A 35 -9.78 11.05 -8.46
CA SER A 35 -10.32 9.80 -7.97
C SER A 35 -9.23 8.74 -7.89
N ALA A 36 -8.82 8.42 -6.65
CA ALA A 36 -8.10 7.20 -6.38
C ALA A 36 -9.04 6.08 -6.81
N THR A 37 -8.85 5.62 -8.05
CA THR A 37 -9.36 4.34 -8.49
C THR A 37 -8.87 3.38 -7.44
N ALA A 38 -9.78 2.85 -6.63
CA ALA A 38 -9.46 1.81 -5.68
C ALA A 38 -8.98 0.62 -6.51
N VAL A 39 -7.67 0.58 -6.78
CA VAL A 39 -6.93 -0.66 -6.90
C VAL A 39 -7.45 -1.50 -5.76
N LEU A 40 -7.97 -2.69 -6.03
CA LEU A 40 -8.27 -3.68 -5.00
C LEU A 40 -6.97 -3.83 -4.21
N ALA A 41 -6.85 -3.07 -3.12
CA ALA A 41 -5.57 -2.87 -2.47
C ALA A 41 -5.20 -4.22 -1.87
N VAL A 42 -4.14 -4.82 -2.39
CA VAL A 42 -3.65 -6.09 -1.86
C VAL A 42 -3.26 -5.81 -0.41
N PRO A 43 -3.88 -6.51 0.57
CA PRO A 43 -3.67 -6.20 1.97
C PRO A 43 -2.25 -6.58 2.40
N GLN A 44 -1.70 -5.89 3.40
CA GLN A 44 -0.35 -6.13 3.91
C GLN A 44 -0.12 -7.60 4.27
N GLU A 45 -1.13 -8.30 4.80
CA GLU A 45 -1.00 -9.71 5.16
C GLU A 45 -0.70 -10.62 3.96
N ALA A 46 -1.04 -10.23 2.72
CA ALA A 46 -0.68 -10.97 1.52
C ALA A 46 0.82 -10.85 1.22
N TYR A 47 1.41 -9.67 1.42
CA TYR A 47 2.85 -9.45 1.33
C TYR A 47 3.59 -10.21 2.43
N ASP A 48 3.08 -10.17 3.66
CA ASP A 48 3.65 -10.92 4.79
C ASP A 48 3.56 -12.43 4.54
N ALA A 49 2.45 -12.90 3.96
CA ALA A 49 2.30 -14.29 3.54
C ALA A 49 3.32 -14.67 2.47
N TYR A 50 3.48 -13.84 1.44
CA TYR A 50 4.48 -14.08 0.40
C TYR A 50 5.88 -14.18 1.01
N ALA A 51 6.27 -13.21 1.84
CA ALA A 51 7.58 -13.19 2.48
C ALA A 51 7.80 -14.43 3.37
N ARG A 52 6.78 -14.83 4.15
CA ARG A 52 6.82 -16.01 5.01
C ARG A 52 7.02 -17.29 4.21
N TRP A 53 6.26 -17.49 3.14
CA TRP A 53 6.37 -18.69 2.30
C TRP A 53 7.66 -18.71 1.47
N ARG A 54 8.15 -17.54 1.05
CA ARG A 54 9.49 -17.36 0.46
C ARG A 54 10.58 -17.79 1.44
N ALA A 55 10.52 -17.33 2.68
CA ALA A 55 11.48 -17.69 3.73
C ALA A 55 11.47 -19.20 4.03
N ARG A 56 10.34 -19.89 3.79
CA ARG A 56 10.23 -21.35 3.91
C ARG A 56 10.68 -22.13 2.67
N GLY A 57 11.08 -21.45 1.60
CA GLY A 57 11.55 -22.08 0.38
C GLY A 57 10.42 -22.57 -0.54
N TRP A 58 9.22 -21.98 -0.47
CA TRP A 58 8.10 -22.29 -1.35
C TRP A 58 7.71 -23.78 -1.41
N PRO A 59 7.29 -24.36 -0.28
CA PRO A 59 6.88 -25.77 -0.24
C PRO A 59 5.78 -26.05 -1.25
N ARG A 60 6.00 -27.06 -2.11
CA ARG A 60 5.07 -27.44 -3.19
C ARG A 60 4.07 -28.50 -2.77
N ASP A 61 4.39 -29.27 -1.74
CA ASP A 61 3.52 -30.31 -1.22
C ASP A 61 2.41 -29.71 -0.36
N ARG A 62 1.21 -30.20 -0.61
CA ARG A 62 0.02 -29.81 0.15
C ARG A 62 0.13 -30.30 1.58
N GLY A 63 0.03 -29.40 2.54
CA GLY A 63 0.12 -29.79 3.95
C GLY A 63 0.17 -28.65 4.95
N TRP A 64 0.09 -29.02 6.22
CA TRP A 64 0.31 -28.13 7.36
C TRP A 64 1.81 -28.00 7.65
N TYR A 65 2.24 -26.76 7.86
CA TYR A 65 3.60 -26.41 8.23
C TYR A 65 3.58 -25.66 9.55
N ASP A 66 4.52 -25.97 10.43
CA ASP A 66 4.82 -25.15 11.60
C ASP A 66 5.72 -23.99 11.19
N VAL A 67 5.22 -22.78 11.38
CA VAL A 67 5.95 -21.53 11.15
C VAL A 67 5.78 -20.67 12.39
N GLU A 68 6.88 -20.45 13.12
CA GLU A 68 6.89 -19.60 14.33
C GLU A 68 5.83 -20.00 15.36
N GLY A 69 5.66 -21.31 15.58
CA GLY A 69 4.66 -21.85 16.52
C GLY A 69 3.21 -21.75 16.03
N ARG A 70 2.99 -21.39 14.76
CA ARG A 70 1.65 -21.36 14.14
C ARG A 70 1.56 -22.40 13.03
N LYS A 71 0.36 -22.93 12.85
CA LYS A 71 -0.03 -23.82 11.76
C LYS A 71 -0.40 -22.99 10.53
N CYS A 72 0.43 -23.04 9.51
CA CYS A 72 0.19 -22.47 8.18
C CYS A 72 -0.05 -23.60 7.17
N PHE A 73 -0.78 -23.34 6.08
CA PHE A 73 -1.07 -24.39 5.10
C PHE A 73 -0.60 -24.01 3.69
N ALA A 74 0.15 -24.90 3.05
CA ALA A 74 0.42 -24.83 1.62
C ALA A 74 -0.65 -25.67 0.90
N GLY A 75 -1.34 -25.07 -0.07
CA GLY A 75 -2.37 -25.76 -0.84
C GLY A 75 -1.81 -26.63 -1.96
N GLY A 76 -0.54 -26.42 -2.30
CA GLY A 76 0.16 -27.11 -3.38
C GLY A 76 -0.21 -26.54 -4.75
N ARG A 77 -0.11 -27.36 -5.80
CA ARG A 77 -0.36 -26.91 -7.17
C ARG A 77 -1.77 -26.36 -7.34
N PHE A 78 -1.87 -25.12 -7.82
CA PHE A 78 -3.13 -24.48 -8.18
C PHE A 78 -3.45 -24.73 -9.65
N GLY A 79 -4.64 -25.24 -9.93
CA GLY A 79 -4.99 -25.72 -11.27
C GLY A 79 -5.46 -24.65 -12.25
N ASN A 80 -5.85 -23.45 -11.79
CA ASN A 80 -6.42 -22.38 -12.61
C ASN A 80 -7.53 -22.86 -13.59
N ARG A 81 -8.45 -23.72 -13.13
CA ARG A 81 -9.46 -24.36 -14.00
C ARG A 81 -10.47 -23.36 -14.56
N GLU A 82 -10.77 -22.35 -13.77
CA GLU A 82 -11.68 -21.25 -14.08
C GLU A 82 -10.99 -20.15 -14.92
N GLN A 83 -9.72 -20.33 -15.27
CA GLN A 83 -8.95 -19.45 -16.15
C GLN A 83 -8.97 -17.98 -15.69
N ARG A 84 -8.88 -17.76 -14.37
CA ARG A 84 -8.85 -16.42 -13.76
C ARG A 84 -7.46 -15.79 -13.78
N LEU A 85 -6.43 -16.63 -13.89
CA LEU A 85 -5.03 -16.25 -14.07
C LEU A 85 -4.57 -16.58 -15.50
N PRO A 86 -3.43 -16.08 -15.98
CA PRO A 86 -2.85 -16.48 -17.25
C PRO A 86 -2.78 -18.02 -17.42
N ALA A 87 -2.97 -18.49 -18.66
CA ALA A 87 -3.17 -19.92 -18.90
C ALA A 87 -1.90 -20.77 -18.73
N ASP A 88 -0.72 -20.17 -18.92
CA ASP A 88 0.54 -20.88 -19.00
C ASP A 88 1.36 -20.88 -17.70
N GLY A 89 0.84 -20.31 -16.59
CA GLY A 89 1.59 -20.18 -15.33
C GLY A 89 1.92 -21.48 -14.59
N ASP A 90 2.95 -21.43 -13.75
CA ASP A 90 3.27 -22.49 -12.77
C ASP A 90 2.80 -22.06 -11.39
N TYR A 91 1.52 -22.35 -11.11
CA TYR A 91 0.85 -21.82 -9.94
C TYR A 91 0.91 -22.75 -8.73
N VAL A 92 1.24 -22.17 -7.57
CA VAL A 92 1.13 -22.81 -6.27
C VAL A 92 0.39 -21.90 -5.32
N GLU A 93 -0.55 -22.46 -4.57
CA GLU A 93 -1.36 -21.71 -3.63
C GLU A 93 -0.90 -21.88 -2.18
N TYR A 94 -1.05 -20.81 -1.41
CA TYR A 94 -0.73 -20.78 0.00
C TYR A 94 -1.78 -20.01 0.80
N ASP A 95 -1.99 -20.42 2.04
CA ASP A 95 -2.83 -19.67 2.97
C ASP A 95 -2.16 -18.36 3.39
N VAL A 96 -2.97 -17.30 3.41
CA VAL A 96 -2.56 -15.99 3.95
C VAL A 96 -2.45 -16.05 5.47
N LEU A 97 -3.33 -16.81 6.12
CA LEU A 97 -3.40 -16.90 7.56
C LEU A 97 -2.68 -18.13 8.11
N CYS A 98 -2.13 -17.96 9.30
CA CYS A 98 -1.64 -19.05 10.13
C CYS A 98 -2.37 -19.05 11.48
N HIS A 99 -2.61 -20.23 12.01
CA HIS A 99 -3.48 -20.44 13.16
C HIS A 99 -2.70 -21.01 14.35
N PRO A 100 -3.09 -20.75 15.62
CA PRO A 100 -2.39 -21.32 16.78
C PRO A 100 -2.39 -22.87 16.80
N ARG A 101 -3.38 -23.48 16.15
CA ARG A 101 -3.54 -24.92 15.94
C ARG A 101 -4.25 -25.16 14.62
N VAL A 102 -4.31 -26.40 14.16
CA VAL A 102 -5.05 -26.76 12.94
C VAL A 102 -6.53 -26.35 13.12
N PRO A 103 -7.03 -25.38 12.33
CA PRO A 103 -8.41 -24.93 12.43
C PRO A 103 -9.34 -25.88 11.66
N PRO A 104 -10.65 -25.89 11.98
CA PRO A 104 -11.65 -26.59 11.18
C PRO A 104 -11.86 -25.93 9.81
N ASN A 105 -11.52 -24.64 9.67
CA ASN A 105 -11.61 -23.88 8.42
C ASN A 105 -10.39 -22.96 8.27
N ARG A 106 -9.81 -22.92 7.07
CA ARG A 106 -8.65 -22.11 6.65
C ARG A 106 -9.02 -20.68 6.23
N GLY A 107 -10.31 -20.37 6.15
CA GLY A 107 -10.83 -19.12 5.62
C GLY A 107 -10.67 -19.01 4.09
N PRO A 108 -11.15 -17.90 3.50
CA PRO A 108 -11.22 -17.72 2.05
C PRO A 108 -9.94 -17.15 1.40
N ARG A 109 -9.03 -16.61 2.20
CA ARG A 109 -7.92 -15.79 1.72
C ARG A 109 -6.72 -16.64 1.31
N ARG A 110 -6.20 -16.42 0.11
CA ARG A 110 -5.03 -17.13 -0.43
C ARG A 110 -4.11 -16.19 -1.21
N ILE A 111 -2.83 -16.54 -1.24
CA ILE A 111 -1.95 -16.11 -2.31
C ILE A 111 -1.74 -17.29 -3.28
N VAL A 112 -1.71 -17.01 -4.55
CA VAL A 112 -1.29 -17.92 -5.61
C VAL A 112 -0.03 -17.33 -6.23
N VAL A 113 1.05 -18.09 -6.25
CA VAL A 113 2.34 -17.62 -6.74
C VAL A 113 2.64 -18.31 -8.05
N ASP A 114 2.99 -17.52 -9.06
CA ASP A 114 3.44 -17.98 -10.37
C ASP A 114 4.97 -18.03 -10.41
N PHE A 115 5.49 -19.24 -10.57
CA PHE A 115 6.93 -19.49 -10.59
C PHE A 115 7.55 -19.49 -11.98
N ARG A 116 6.77 -19.22 -13.03
CA ARG A 116 7.35 -18.95 -14.35
C ARG A 116 7.99 -17.58 -14.46
N GLN A 117 7.65 -16.69 -13.54
CA GLN A 117 8.20 -15.35 -13.48
C GLN A 117 9.41 -15.32 -12.55
N SER A 118 10.38 -14.47 -12.87
CA SER A 118 11.57 -14.23 -12.05
C SER A 118 11.70 -12.73 -11.81
N PRO A 119 11.39 -12.22 -10.60
CA PRO A 119 10.94 -12.96 -9.41
C PRO A 119 9.53 -13.57 -9.55
N PRO A 120 9.14 -14.56 -8.71
CA PRO A 120 7.81 -15.15 -8.76
C PRO A 120 6.71 -14.11 -8.51
N LEU A 121 5.68 -14.08 -9.35
CA LEU A 121 4.59 -13.10 -9.23
C LEU A 121 3.50 -13.61 -8.27
N GLY A 122 3.00 -12.74 -7.39
CA GLY A 122 1.91 -13.04 -6.48
C GLY A 122 0.54 -12.64 -7.03
N TYR A 123 -0.48 -13.45 -6.75
CA TYR A 123 -1.89 -13.14 -6.95
C TYR A 123 -2.64 -13.36 -5.65
N TYR A 124 -3.30 -12.33 -5.14
CA TYR A 124 -4.09 -12.41 -3.92
C TYR A 124 -5.57 -12.61 -4.24
N THR A 125 -6.23 -13.48 -3.50
CA THR A 125 -7.70 -13.63 -3.50
C THR A 125 -8.22 -13.52 -2.08
N ALA A 126 -9.28 -12.71 -1.90
CA ALA A 126 -9.99 -12.57 -0.63
C ALA A 126 -11.23 -13.48 -0.52
N ASP A 127 -11.64 -14.09 -1.63
CA ASP A 127 -13.01 -14.53 -1.87
C ASP A 127 -13.09 -15.97 -2.41
N HIS A 128 -12.17 -16.84 -1.97
CA HIS A 128 -12.11 -18.24 -2.44
C HIS A 128 -11.97 -18.33 -3.96
N TYR A 129 -10.96 -17.64 -4.51
CA TYR A 129 -10.56 -17.72 -5.94
C TYR A 129 -11.57 -17.12 -6.93
N ARG A 130 -12.56 -16.33 -6.49
CA ARG A 130 -13.51 -15.69 -7.40
C ARG A 130 -12.88 -14.48 -8.11
N THR A 131 -12.07 -13.71 -7.40
CA THR A 131 -11.31 -12.58 -7.94
C THR A 131 -9.86 -12.64 -7.50
N PHE A 132 -8.98 -12.04 -8.32
CA PHE A 132 -7.55 -11.96 -8.07
C PHE A 132 -7.02 -10.55 -8.29
N ALA A 133 -6.11 -10.14 -7.42
CA ALA A 133 -5.29 -8.95 -7.57
C ALA A 133 -3.81 -9.36 -7.65
N ALA A 134 -3.14 -9.01 -8.74
CA ALA A 134 -1.71 -9.26 -8.91
C ALA A 134 -0.91 -8.31 -8.01
N PHE A 135 0.20 -8.80 -7.45
CA PHE A 135 1.15 -8.00 -6.69
C PHE A 135 2.58 -8.54 -6.83
N THR A 136 3.52 -7.60 -6.79
CA THR A 136 4.94 -7.89 -6.65
C THR A 136 5.38 -7.39 -5.27
N PRO A 137 5.98 -8.23 -4.43
CA PRO A 137 6.46 -7.86 -3.10
C PRO A 137 7.80 -7.13 -3.13
#